data_AF-A0A832IIN7-F1
#
_entry.id   AF-A0A832IIN7-F1
#
_cell.length_a   1.000
_cell.length_b   1.000
_cell.length_c   1.000
_cell.angle_alpha   90.00
_cell.angle_beta   90.00
_cell.angle_gamma   90.00
#
_symmetry.space_group_name_H-M   'P 1'
#
loop_
_entity.id
_entity.type
_entity.pdbx_description
1 polymer ?
#
loop_
_entity_poly.entity_id
_entity_poly.type
_entity_poly.pdbx_seq_one_letter_code
_entity_poly.pdbx_strand_id
1 'polypeptide(L)'
;MPKDIREILKNRQQKQVTLPKGHKKRFEDKLRQLHKPKKYYLLKIAAAIMLLASVGYFSSKIASVSPSKEIETPAITGLSSISPEMQKVESYYLTAINYEIAGIEVTPQNKALLDNYLDKIEKLDKDYKRLNKELSTNGINEKTVNALVTNLQLRLQLLFQLKDRLN
;
A
#
# COMPACT_ATOMS: atom_id res chain seq x y z
N MET A 1 1.21 -34.50 55.60
CA MET A 1 1.58 -35.58 54.66
C MET A 1 0.41 -35.81 53.71
N PRO A 2 0.59 -35.76 52.39
CA PRO A 2 -0.49 -36.01 51.44
C PRO A 2 -0.92 -37.48 51.51
N LYS A 3 -2.22 -37.73 51.65
CA LYS A 3 -2.75 -39.09 51.69
C LYS A 3 -2.71 -39.70 50.28
N ASP A 4 -2.15 -40.90 50.15
CA ASP A 4 -2.06 -41.61 48.87
C ASP A 4 -3.46 -41.98 48.37
N ILE A 5 -3.77 -41.58 47.13
CA ILE A 5 -5.07 -41.77 46.49
C ILE A 5 -5.38 -43.27 46.35
N ARG A 6 -4.36 -44.12 46.18
CA ARG A 6 -4.53 -45.58 46.07
C ARG A 6 -5.04 -46.20 47.37
N GLU A 7 -4.53 -45.74 48.51
CA GLU A 7 -4.96 -46.18 49.85
C GLU A 7 -6.41 -45.75 50.12
N ILE A 8 -6.77 -44.52 49.73
CA ILE A 8 -8.13 -43.98 49.88
C ILE A 8 -9.14 -44.76 49.03
N LEU A 9 -8.75 -45.21 47.84
CA LEU A 9 -9.63 -45.99 46.94
C LEU A 9 -9.78 -47.45 47.41
N LYS A 10 -8.72 -48.06 47.96
CA LYS A 10 -8.78 -49.42 48.53
C LYS A 10 -9.75 -49.54 49.71
N ASN A 11 -9.79 -48.53 50.59
CA ASN A 11 -10.69 -48.51 51.74
C ASN A 11 -12.08 -47.91 51.43
N ARG A 12 -12.34 -47.49 50.18
CA ARG A 12 -13.65 -46.96 49.80
C ARG A 12 -14.58 -48.14 49.52
N GLN A 13 -15.51 -48.42 50.44
CA GLN A 13 -16.62 -49.34 50.15
C GLN A 13 -17.35 -48.81 48.91
N GLN A 14 -17.38 -49.61 47.84
CA GLN A 14 -18.11 -49.30 46.62
C GLN A 14 -19.61 -49.33 46.93
N LYS A 15 -20.16 -48.23 47.47
CA LYS A 15 -21.61 -48.02 47.46
C LYS A 15 -22.02 -48.04 45.99
N GLN A 16 -22.89 -48.96 45.61
CA GLN A 16 -23.55 -48.93 44.31
C GLN A 16 -24.46 -47.70 44.28
N VAL A 17 -23.88 -46.57 43.90
CA VAL A 17 -24.61 -45.32 43.69
C VAL A 17 -25.32 -45.47 42.36
N THR A 18 -26.61 -45.83 42.42
CA THR A 18 -27.45 -45.85 41.22
C THR A 18 -27.71 -44.40 40.81
N LEU A 19 -27.67 -44.15 39.50
CA LEU A 19 -27.96 -42.81 39.00
C LEU A 19 -29.42 -42.44 39.35
N PRO A 20 -29.67 -41.20 39.83
CA PRO A 20 -31.03 -40.75 40.06
C PRO A 20 -31.87 -40.89 38.79
N LYS A 21 -33.14 -41.29 38.95
CA LYS A 21 -34.07 -41.43 37.82
C LYS A 21 -34.10 -40.14 36.98
N GLY A 22 -34.00 -40.29 35.66
CA GLY A 22 -33.98 -39.16 34.72
C GLY A 22 -32.63 -38.43 34.57
N HIS A 23 -31.54 -38.91 35.19
CA HIS A 23 -30.20 -38.33 34.98
C HIS A 23 -29.79 -38.29 33.49
N LYS A 24 -29.99 -39.39 32.76
CA LYS A 24 -29.67 -39.49 31.32
C LYS A 24 -30.39 -38.42 30.50
N LYS A 25 -31.70 -38.24 30.74
CA LYS A 25 -32.51 -37.23 30.05
C LYS A 25 -32.01 -35.80 30.34
N ARG A 26 -31.76 -35.48 31.61
CA ARG A 26 -31.19 -34.17 32.00
C ARG A 26 -29.81 -33.92 31.39
N PHE A 27 -28.99 -34.96 31.27
CA PHE A 27 -27.69 -34.88 30.61
C PHE A 27 -27.84 -34.62 29.11
N GLU A 28 -28.73 -35.36 28.43
CA GLU A 28 -29.05 -35.14 27.01
C GLU A 28 -29.61 -33.73 26.75
N ASP A 29 -30.48 -33.23 27.62
CA ASP A 29 -31.04 -31.87 27.53
C ASP A 29 -29.95 -30.80 27.65
N LYS A 30 -29.00 -30.97 28.58
CA LYS A 30 -27.84 -30.08 28.72
C LYS A 30 -26.89 -30.17 27.52
N LEU A 31 -26.69 -31.37 26.96
CA LEU A 31 -25.84 -31.59 25.79
C LEU A 31 -26.42 -30.89 24.55
N ARG A 32 -27.74 -30.94 24.37
CA ARG A 32 -28.43 -30.22 23.27
C ARG A 32 -28.33 -28.70 23.38
N GLN A 33 -28.21 -28.16 24.60
CA GLN A 33 -28.05 -26.72 24.81
C GLN A 33 -26.63 -26.23 24.49
N LEU A 34 -25.60 -27.07 24.69
CA LEU A 34 -24.21 -26.74 24.38
C LEU A 34 -23.93 -26.63 22.88
N HIS A 35 -24.61 -27.44 22.05
CA HIS A 35 -24.44 -27.44 20.60
C HIS A 35 -25.37 -26.49 19.84
N LYS A 36 -25.80 -25.37 20.43
CA LYS A 36 -26.52 -24.34 19.66
C LYS A 36 -25.51 -23.54 18.84
N PRO A 37 -25.42 -23.72 17.51
CA PRO A 37 -24.54 -22.89 16.71
C PRO A 37 -24.99 -21.43 16.83
N LYS A 38 -24.06 -20.55 17.22
CA LYS A 38 -24.33 -19.11 17.22
C LYS A 38 -24.71 -18.69 15.81
N LYS A 39 -25.91 -18.14 15.66
CA LYS A 39 -26.47 -17.73 14.37
C LYS A 39 -25.85 -16.41 13.93
N TYR A 40 -24.65 -16.46 13.35
CA TYR A 40 -23.99 -15.28 12.76
C TYR A 40 -24.53 -14.90 11.38
N TYR A 41 -25.72 -15.37 10.99
CA TYR A 41 -26.30 -15.09 9.67
C TYR A 41 -26.44 -13.58 9.42
N LEU A 42 -26.88 -12.82 10.43
CA LEU A 42 -26.96 -11.36 10.34
C LEU A 42 -25.58 -10.70 10.17
N LEU A 43 -24.56 -11.26 10.83
CA LEU A 43 -23.18 -10.76 10.76
C LEU A 43 -22.52 -11.07 9.40
N LYS A 44 -22.84 -12.23 8.82
CA LYS A 44 -22.44 -12.61 7.44
C LYS A 44 -23.11 -11.71 6.40
N ILE A 45 -24.40 -11.40 6.58
CA ILE A 45 -25.13 -10.48 5.70
C ILE A 45 -24.54 -9.07 5.80
N ALA A 46 -24.31 -8.57 7.02
CA ALA A 46 -23.68 -7.27 7.23
C ALA A 46 -22.28 -7.18 6.60
N ALA A 47 -21.46 -8.24 6.72
CA ALA A 47 -20.15 -8.30 6.09
C ALA A 47 -20.23 -8.27 4.55
N ALA A 48 -21.19 -8.96 3.95
CA ALA A 48 -21.40 -8.92 2.50
C ALA A 48 -21.84 -7.52 2.02
N ILE A 49 -22.74 -6.87 2.76
CA ILE A 49 -23.18 -5.49 2.46
C ILE A 49 -22.00 -4.52 2.60
N MET A 50 -21.19 -4.63 3.65
CA MET A 50 -19.97 -3.83 3.84
C MET A 50 -18.96 -4.02 2.69
N LEU A 51 -18.75 -5.25 2.23
CA LEU A 51 -17.86 -5.52 1.10
C LEU A 51 -18.39 -4.89 -0.19
N LEU A 52 -19.69 -5.05 -0.49
CA LEU A 52 -20.31 -4.44 -1.67
C LEU A 52 -20.29 -2.91 -1.59
N ALA A 53 -20.57 -2.34 -0.42
CA ALA A 53 -20.52 -0.90 -0.19
C ALA A 53 -19.09 -0.35 -0.29
N SER A 54 -18.09 -1.09 0.20
CA SER A 54 -16.67 -0.72 0.07
C SER A 54 -16.22 -0.74 -1.39
N VAL A 55 -16.57 -1.78 -2.15
CA VAL A 55 -16.29 -1.86 -3.60
C VAL A 55 -17.01 -0.75 -4.35
N GLY A 56 -18.28 -0.47 -4.03
CA GLY A 56 -19.05 0.63 -4.63
C GLY A 56 -18.47 2.01 -4.31
N TYR A 57 -18.08 2.25 -3.05
CA TYR A 57 -17.44 3.48 -2.61
C TYR A 57 -16.07 3.67 -3.27
N PHE A 58 -15.21 2.65 -3.28
CA PHE A 58 -13.93 2.69 -3.99
C PHE A 58 -14.13 2.87 -5.50
N SER A 59 -15.11 2.19 -6.11
CA SER A 59 -15.42 2.34 -7.53
C SER A 59 -15.92 3.76 -7.86
N SER A 60 -16.71 4.40 -6.99
CA SER A 60 -17.12 5.80 -7.17
C SER A 60 -15.98 6.81 -6.99
N LYS A 61 -15.02 6.53 -6.09
CA LYS A 61 -13.77 7.29 -5.95
C LYS A 61 -12.86 7.13 -7.17
N ILE A 62 -12.80 5.93 -7.73
CA ILE A 62 -12.07 5.63 -8.97
C ILE A 62 -12.78 6.24 -10.18
N ALA A 63 -14.11 6.26 -10.23
CA ALA A 63 -14.89 6.87 -11.32
C ALA A 63 -14.89 8.41 -11.27
N SER A 64 -14.54 9.01 -10.13
CA SER A 64 -14.27 10.45 -10.01
C SER A 64 -12.81 10.81 -10.37
N VAL A 65 -11.96 9.82 -10.58
CA VAL A 65 -10.77 9.98 -11.42
C VAL A 65 -11.28 9.78 -12.84
N SER A 66 -11.44 10.90 -13.55
CA SER A 66 -11.77 10.91 -14.98
C SER A 66 -11.04 9.78 -15.69
N PRO A 67 -11.72 8.92 -16.48
CA PRO A 67 -11.02 7.99 -17.33
C PRO A 67 -10.41 8.83 -18.45
N SER A 68 -9.22 9.38 -18.22
CA SER A 68 -8.28 9.64 -19.31
C SER A 68 -7.81 8.30 -19.83
N LYS A 69 -8.74 7.59 -20.48
CA LYS A 69 -8.46 6.52 -21.42
C LYS A 69 -8.00 7.22 -22.70
N GLU A 70 -6.84 7.86 -22.65
CA GLU A 70 -6.00 7.99 -23.83
C GLU A 70 -5.33 6.62 -23.99
N ILE A 71 -6.04 5.70 -24.65
CA ILE A 71 -5.36 4.79 -25.56
C ILE A 71 -5.22 5.60 -26.84
N GLU A 72 -4.28 6.54 -26.84
CA GLU A 72 -3.93 7.32 -28.02
C GLU A 72 -2.51 6.96 -28.41
N THR A 73 -2.39 5.98 -29.31
CA THR A 73 -1.19 5.76 -30.15
C THR A 73 0.11 5.47 -29.35
N PRO A 74 1.23 5.06 -29.95
CA PRO A 74 2.50 5.17 -29.26
C PRO A 74 2.81 6.66 -29.14
N ALA A 75 2.23 7.32 -28.13
CA ALA A 75 2.62 8.66 -27.77
C ALA A 75 4.14 8.66 -27.57
N ILE A 76 4.80 9.63 -28.17
CA ILE A 76 6.24 9.88 -28.02
C ILE A 76 6.46 10.26 -26.54
N THR A 77 6.53 9.27 -25.65
CA THR A 77 6.65 9.46 -24.21
C THR A 77 8.11 9.69 -23.85
N GLY A 78 8.54 10.93 -24.05
CA GLY A 78 9.88 11.38 -23.66
C GLY A 78 11.02 10.85 -24.52
N LEU A 79 12.23 11.07 -24.03
CA LEU A 79 13.49 10.84 -24.75
C LEU A 79 13.65 9.37 -25.20
N SER A 80 13.08 8.42 -24.44
CA SER A 80 13.07 7.00 -24.77
C SER A 80 12.49 6.64 -26.14
N SER A 81 11.58 7.47 -26.66
CA SER A 81 10.92 7.25 -27.94
C SER A 81 11.70 7.80 -29.15
N ILE A 82 12.83 8.48 -28.91
CA ILE A 82 13.68 9.09 -29.94
C ILE A 82 14.76 8.11 -30.40
N SER A 83 15.53 7.55 -29.46
CA SER A 83 16.58 6.57 -29.75
C SER A 83 16.97 5.76 -28.50
N PRO A 84 17.60 4.58 -28.66
CA PRO A 84 18.13 3.81 -27.53
C PRO A 84 19.15 4.57 -26.67
N GLU A 85 19.94 5.46 -27.27
CA GLU A 85 20.91 6.31 -26.57
C GLU A 85 20.19 7.35 -25.72
N MET A 86 19.15 8.00 -26.26
CA MET A 86 18.33 8.96 -25.51
C MET A 86 17.57 8.30 -24.36
N GLN A 87 17.10 7.06 -24.55
CA GLN A 87 16.52 6.25 -23.47
C GLN A 87 17.52 6.03 -22.33
N LYS A 88 18.78 5.71 -22.63
CA LYS A 88 19.83 5.51 -21.62
C LYS A 88 20.10 6.80 -20.84
N VAL A 89 20.14 7.94 -21.52
CA VAL A 89 20.32 9.26 -20.88
C VAL A 89 19.18 9.55 -19.92
N GLU A 90 17.93 9.42 -20.36
CA GLU A 90 16.74 9.63 -19.52
C GLU A 90 16.74 8.69 -18.31
N SER A 91 16.98 7.40 -18.54
CA SER A 91 17.02 6.39 -17.49
C SER A 91 18.12 6.66 -16.47
N TYR A 92 19.31 7.09 -16.92
CA TYR A 92 20.42 7.45 -16.05
C TYR A 92 20.03 8.59 -15.10
N TYR A 93 19.53 9.70 -15.64
CA TYR A 93 19.18 10.86 -14.82
C TYR A 93 18.01 10.57 -13.88
N LEU A 94 16.94 9.90 -14.35
CA LEU A 94 15.81 9.56 -13.48
C LEU A 94 16.23 8.62 -12.34
N THR A 95 17.10 7.64 -12.64
CA THR A 95 17.63 6.75 -11.61
C THR A 95 18.48 7.52 -10.59
N ALA A 96 19.37 8.40 -11.06
CA ALA A 96 20.20 9.23 -10.18
C ALA A 96 19.37 10.18 -9.31
N ILE A 97 18.36 10.85 -9.88
CA ILE A 97 17.44 11.73 -9.15
C ILE A 97 16.70 10.95 -8.06
N ASN A 98 16.14 9.79 -8.40
CA ASN A 98 15.42 8.95 -7.44
C ASN A 98 16.35 8.44 -6.33
N TYR A 99 17.59 8.07 -6.67
CA TYR A 99 18.60 7.64 -5.71
C TYR A 99 18.95 8.76 -4.73
N GLU A 100 19.23 9.97 -5.22
CA GLU A 100 19.55 11.11 -4.34
C GLU A 100 18.35 11.48 -3.45
N ILE A 101 17.11 11.49 -3.99
CA ILE A 101 15.90 11.74 -3.19
C ILE A 101 15.72 10.70 -2.08
N ALA A 102 15.94 9.42 -2.39
CA ALA A 102 15.80 8.33 -1.42
C ALA A 102 16.84 8.41 -0.29
N GLY A 103 17.98 9.06 -0.53
CA GLY A 103 19.04 9.28 0.46
C GLY A 103 18.84 10.50 1.36
N ILE A 104 17.79 11.30 1.17
CA ILE A 104 17.55 12.51 1.98
C ILE A 104 16.90 12.12 3.32
N GLU A 105 17.59 12.43 4.42
CA GLU A 105 17.02 12.33 5.76
C GLU A 105 16.31 13.62 6.17
N VAL A 106 15.04 13.50 6.57
CA VAL A 106 14.24 14.63 7.03
C VAL A 106 14.40 14.81 8.53
N THR A 107 14.92 15.97 8.95
CA THR A 107 15.05 16.37 10.36
C THR A 107 14.29 17.69 10.61
N PRO A 108 13.86 17.98 11.85
CA PRO A 108 13.22 19.26 12.17
C PRO A 108 14.06 20.49 11.78
N GLN A 109 15.39 20.36 11.82
CA GLN A 109 16.34 21.42 11.53
C GLN A 109 16.50 21.69 10.04
N ASN A 110 16.44 20.65 9.19
CA ASN A 110 16.64 20.78 7.74
C ASN A 110 15.34 20.91 6.94
N LYS A 111 14.17 20.69 7.56
CA LYS A 111 12.87 20.65 6.88
C LYS A 111 12.61 21.87 5.99
N ALA A 112 12.84 23.08 6.51
CA ALA A 112 12.58 24.31 5.76
C ALA A 112 13.48 24.44 4.52
N LEU A 113 14.74 24.03 4.62
CA LEU A 113 15.67 24.00 3.49
C LEU A 113 15.22 22.96 2.47
N LEU A 114 14.87 21.76 2.94
CA LEU A 114 14.40 20.66 2.10
C LEU A 114 13.15 21.06 1.30
N ASP A 115 12.13 21.60 1.97
CA ASP A 115 10.87 22.03 1.33
C ASP A 115 11.16 23.00 0.16
N ASN A 116 12.04 24.00 0.37
CA ASN A 116 12.41 24.97 -0.66
C ASN A 116 13.08 24.34 -1.90
N TYR A 117 13.92 23.32 -1.71
CA TYR A 117 14.58 22.63 -2.82
C TYR A 117 13.63 21.66 -3.53
N LEU A 118 12.83 20.92 -2.77
CA LEU A 118 11.83 20.00 -3.33
C LEU A 118 10.77 20.76 -4.13
N ASP A 119 10.34 21.95 -3.70
CA ASP A 119 9.42 22.81 -4.46
C ASP A 119 9.99 23.21 -5.83
N LYS A 120 11.30 23.50 -5.90
CA LYS A 120 11.97 23.81 -7.19
C LYS A 120 12.05 22.57 -8.08
N ILE A 121 12.35 21.42 -7.50
CA ILE A 121 12.38 20.14 -8.23
C ILE A 121 10.99 19.78 -8.75
N GLU A 122 9.92 20.02 -7.97
CA GLU A 122 8.55 19.79 -8.40
C GLU A 122 8.15 20.68 -9.58
N LYS A 123 8.57 21.97 -9.57
CA LYS A 123 8.37 22.87 -10.72
C LYS A 123 9.06 22.34 -11.97
N LEU A 124 10.31 21.87 -11.84
CA LEU A 124 11.03 21.24 -12.95
C LEU A 124 10.34 19.96 -13.42
N ASP A 125 9.81 19.13 -12.53
CA ASP A 125 9.05 17.92 -12.91
C ASP A 125 7.78 18.25 -13.71
N LYS A 126 7.06 19.32 -13.32
CA LYS A 126 5.91 19.83 -14.08
C LYS A 126 6.32 20.32 -15.47
N ASP A 127 7.45 21.03 -15.57
CA ASP A 127 8.00 21.46 -16.86
C ASP A 127 8.43 20.28 -17.72
N TYR A 128 9.03 19.23 -17.14
CA TYR A 128 9.37 18.00 -17.85
C TYR A 128 8.15 17.35 -18.50
N LYS A 129 7.06 17.21 -17.73
CA LYS A 129 5.78 16.66 -18.23
C LYS A 129 5.19 17.52 -19.34
N ARG A 130 5.25 18.85 -19.20
CA ARG A 130 4.78 19.80 -20.23
C ARG A 130 5.61 19.67 -21.51
N LEU A 131 6.93 19.59 -21.41
CA LEU A 131 7.84 19.41 -22.55
C LEU A 131 7.63 18.06 -23.25
N ASN A 132 7.37 16.98 -22.51
CA ASN A 132 7.01 15.69 -23.11
C ASN A 132 5.71 15.76 -23.90
N LYS A 133 4.69 16.46 -23.37
CA LYS A 133 3.45 16.69 -24.11
C LYS A 133 3.71 17.48 -25.39
N GLU A 134 4.51 18.54 -25.30
CA GLU A 134 4.90 19.35 -26.46
C GLU A 134 5.66 18.53 -27.52
N LEU A 135 6.55 17.64 -27.09
CA LEU A 135 7.28 16.72 -27.97
C LEU A 135 6.33 15.74 -28.67
N SER A 136 5.31 15.23 -27.97
CA SER A 136 4.28 14.37 -28.56
C SER A 136 3.39 15.13 -29.56
N THR A 137 3.05 16.41 -29.30
CA THR A 137 2.15 17.18 -30.17
C THR A 137 2.84 17.80 -31.37
N ASN A 138 4.07 18.29 -31.21
CA ASN A 138 4.79 19.06 -32.23
C ASN A 138 5.82 18.21 -32.98
N GLY A 139 6.01 16.95 -32.57
CA GLY A 139 7.05 16.07 -33.08
C GLY A 139 8.43 16.35 -32.48
N ILE A 140 9.40 15.52 -32.86
CA ILE A 140 10.76 15.60 -32.33
C ILE A 140 11.43 16.89 -32.81
N ASN A 141 11.76 17.76 -31.85
CA ASN A 141 12.47 19.03 -32.08
C ASN A 141 13.67 19.11 -31.13
N GLU A 142 14.85 19.43 -31.68
CA GLU A 142 16.11 19.56 -30.94
C GLU A 142 15.98 20.50 -29.74
N LYS A 143 15.23 21.61 -29.87
CA LYS A 143 15.02 22.55 -28.76
C LYS A 143 14.30 21.90 -27.59
N THR A 144 13.25 21.11 -27.87
CA THR A 144 12.46 20.41 -26.84
C THR A 144 13.26 19.26 -26.23
N VAL A 145 14.04 18.54 -27.03
CA VAL A 145 14.96 17.48 -26.57
C VAL A 145 16.01 18.05 -25.62
N ASN A 146 16.67 19.14 -26.01
CA ASN A 146 17.65 19.82 -25.17
C ASN A 146 17.00 20.33 -23.87
N ALA A 147 15.80 20.91 -23.94
CA ALA A 147 15.07 21.36 -22.76
C ALA A 147 14.73 20.21 -21.80
N LEU A 148 14.36 19.03 -22.30
CA LEU A 148 14.11 17.84 -21.49
C LEU A 148 15.38 17.38 -20.76
N VAL A 149 16.51 17.29 -21.47
CA VAL A 149 17.80 16.90 -20.88
C VAL A 149 18.27 17.94 -19.84
N THR A 150 18.19 19.24 -20.18
CA THR A 150 18.54 20.32 -19.25
C THR A 150 17.67 20.29 -18.00
N ASN A 151 16.37 19.99 -18.13
CA ASN A 151 15.50 19.87 -16.97
C ASN A 151 15.97 18.76 -16.01
N LEU A 152 16.29 17.57 -16.54
CA LEU A 152 16.83 16.46 -15.77
C LEU A 152 18.15 16.82 -15.09
N GLN A 153 19.05 17.50 -15.80
CA GLN A 153 20.31 17.99 -15.26
C GLN A 153 20.11 18.98 -14.11
N LEU A 154 19.21 19.96 -14.27
CA LEU A 154 18.91 20.95 -13.25
C LEU A 154 18.31 20.32 -11.98
N ARG A 155 17.43 19.32 -12.13
CA ARG A 155 16.88 18.57 -10.99
C ARG A 155 17.99 17.88 -10.21
N LEU A 156 18.89 17.19 -10.90
CA LEU A 156 20.01 16.50 -10.25
C LEU A 156 20.98 17.49 -9.60
N GLN A 157 21.27 18.62 -10.26
CA GLN A 157 22.11 19.68 -9.70
C GLN A 157 21.52 20.28 -8.42
N LEU A 158 20.20 20.51 -8.37
CA LEU A 158 19.53 20.98 -7.15
C LEU A 158 19.66 19.98 -6.01
N LEU A 159 19.63 18.67 -6.30
CA LEU A 159 19.81 17.63 -5.29
C LEU A 159 21.25 17.61 -4.74
N PHE A 160 22.26 17.74 -5.59
CA PHE A 160 23.64 17.88 -5.13
C PHE A 160 23.85 19.15 -4.29
N GLN A 161 23.31 20.29 -4.74
CA GLN A 161 23.35 21.52 -3.97
C GLN A 161 22.66 21.38 -2.62
N LEU A 162 21.53 20.67 -2.54
CA LEU A 162 20.86 20.40 -1.28
C LEU A 162 21.76 19.56 -0.36
N LYS A 163 22.33 18.48 -0.87
CA LYS A 163 23.24 17.59 -0.13
C LYS A 163 24.45 18.33 0.44
N ASP A 164 25.07 19.21 -0.35
CA ASP A 164 26.19 20.05 0.07
C ASP A 164 25.82 21.03 1.20
N ARG A 165 24.54 21.36 1.34
CA ARG A 165 24.01 22.24 2.41
C ARG A 165 23.56 21.47 3.65
N LEU A 166 23.40 20.15 3.54
CA LEU A 166 23.04 19.26 4.65
C LEU A 166 24.26 18.73 5.39
N ASN A 167 25.42 18.67 4.73
CA ASN A 167 26.73 18.40 5.33
C ASN A 167 27.27 19.64 6.07
#